data_AF-A0A4S2VMC3-F1
#
_entry.id   AF-A0A4S2VMC3-F1
#
_cell.length_a   1.000
_cell.length_b   1.000
_cell.length_c   1.000
_cell.angle_alpha   90.00
_cell.angle_beta   90.00
_cell.angle_gamma   90.00
#
_symmetry.space_group_name_H-M   'P 1'
#
loop_
_entity.id
_entity.type
_entity.pdbx_description
1 polymer ?
#
loop_
_entity_poly.entity_id
_entity_poly.type
_entity_poly.pdbx_seq_one_letter_code
_entity_poly.pdbx_strand_id
1 'polypeptide(L)'
;MSTVIPVPDNWGDRFSSWEELRHGYHAGDRDAAVRDCARRLDATAAGPEDGPVLYWTLGLLMLAPYVAFGNPGPGVEDEVTSVLRRIARGDDGRACPHGWHPYDADADDVLEHLPACLEVLGSPLDRALNGLLPENLLPAASLDEPEDDEAEPANLSGPEILDRWQCPRTAPGFARAALDYLGATVH
;
A
#
# COMPACT_ATOMS: atom_id res chain seq x y z
N MET A 1 -13.29 16.16 -12.55
CA MET A 1 -11.82 16.23 -12.40
C MET A 1 -11.32 14.81 -12.50
N SER A 2 -10.41 14.51 -13.43
CA SER A 2 -9.76 13.18 -13.46
C SER A 2 -8.87 13.10 -12.21
N THR A 3 -9.31 12.37 -11.18
CA THR A 3 -8.52 12.21 -9.96
C THR A 3 -7.59 11.01 -10.13
N VAL A 4 -6.30 11.31 -10.20
CA VAL A 4 -5.21 10.34 -10.29
C VAL A 4 -4.58 10.26 -8.91
N ILE A 5 -4.32 9.04 -8.41
CA ILE A 5 -3.50 8.91 -7.21
C ILE A 5 -2.06 9.24 -7.59
N PRO A 6 -1.37 10.12 -6.87
CA PRO A 6 0.03 10.44 -7.15
C PRO A 6 0.89 9.18 -7.05
N VAL A 7 1.48 8.79 -8.17
CA VAL A 7 2.46 7.70 -8.29
C VAL A 7 3.73 8.29 -8.90
N PRO A 8 4.94 8.03 -8.35
CA PRO A 8 6.18 8.53 -8.94
C PRO A 8 6.43 7.98 -10.36
N ASP A 9 6.99 8.79 -11.26
CA ASP A 9 7.27 8.36 -12.65
C ASP A 9 8.19 7.13 -12.74
N ASN A 10 9.02 6.88 -11.73
CA ASN A 10 9.94 5.75 -11.66
C ASN A 10 9.43 4.61 -10.76
N TRP A 11 8.11 4.51 -10.57
CA TRP A 11 7.55 3.52 -9.65
C TRP A 11 7.86 2.08 -10.07
N GLY A 12 7.91 1.77 -11.37
CA GLY A 12 8.20 0.41 -11.86
C GLY A 12 9.56 -0.10 -11.41
N ASP A 13 10.63 0.67 -11.65
CA ASP A 13 11.99 0.31 -11.22
C ASP A 13 12.09 0.11 -9.70
N ARG A 14 11.35 0.94 -8.95
CA ARG A 14 11.31 0.89 -7.48
C ARG A 14 10.55 -0.33 -6.98
N PHE A 15 9.40 -0.62 -7.57
CA PHE A 15 8.61 -1.80 -7.27
C PHE A 15 9.44 -3.06 -7.51
N SER A 16 10.10 -3.17 -8.67
CA SER A 16 10.96 -4.32 -8.96
C SER A 16 12.01 -4.50 -7.88
N SER A 17 12.70 -3.43 -7.47
CA SER A 17 13.69 -3.50 -6.39
C SER A 17 13.12 -3.98 -5.05
N TRP A 18 11.89 -3.58 -4.70
CA TRP A 18 11.23 -4.03 -3.48
C TRP A 18 10.80 -5.48 -3.56
N GLU A 19 10.30 -5.92 -4.71
CA GLU A 19 9.96 -7.31 -4.99
C GLU A 19 11.20 -8.21 -4.89
N GLU A 20 12.34 -7.80 -5.46
CA GLU A 20 13.59 -8.58 -5.31
C GLU A 20 13.97 -8.78 -3.84
N LEU A 21 13.71 -7.74 -3.04
CA LEU A 21 14.06 -7.71 -1.63
C LEU A 21 13.09 -8.58 -0.83
N ARG A 22 11.78 -8.48 -1.08
CA ARG A 22 10.72 -9.34 -0.49
C ARG A 22 11.02 -10.82 -0.70
N HIS A 23 11.50 -11.19 -1.88
CA HIS A 23 11.84 -12.57 -2.24
C HIS A 23 13.29 -12.97 -1.95
N GLY A 24 14.11 -12.06 -1.42
CA GLY A 24 15.47 -12.35 -0.96
C GLY A 24 16.56 -12.45 -2.04
N TYR A 25 16.25 -12.19 -3.31
CA TYR A 25 17.21 -12.19 -4.41
C TYR A 25 17.82 -10.82 -4.74
N HIS A 26 17.45 -9.77 -3.99
CA HIS A 26 18.03 -8.44 -4.19
C HIS A 26 19.55 -8.43 -4.00
N ALA A 27 20.26 -7.98 -5.04
CA ALA A 27 21.73 -7.90 -5.10
C ALA A 27 22.30 -6.58 -4.54
N GLY A 28 21.43 -5.59 -4.27
CA GLY A 28 21.81 -4.28 -3.75
C GLY A 28 21.93 -4.21 -2.22
N ASP A 29 22.14 -3.00 -1.72
CA ASP A 29 22.11 -2.70 -0.29
C ASP A 29 20.66 -2.65 0.20
N ARG A 30 20.23 -3.75 0.83
CA ARG A 30 18.86 -3.95 1.33
C ARG A 30 18.48 -2.93 2.41
N ASP A 31 19.41 -2.68 3.32
CA ASP A 31 19.30 -1.71 4.41
C ASP A 31 19.10 -0.29 3.84
N ALA A 32 19.89 0.08 2.83
CA ALA A 32 19.77 1.37 2.17
C ALA A 32 18.45 1.51 1.41
N ALA A 33 17.96 0.46 0.77
CA ALA A 33 16.68 0.46 0.05
C ALA A 33 15.50 0.69 1.00
N VAL A 34 15.48 0.01 2.15
CA VAL A 34 14.46 0.20 3.20
C VAL A 34 14.48 1.62 3.74
N ARG A 35 15.66 2.11 4.14
CA ARG A 35 15.79 3.48 4.67
C ARG A 35 15.45 4.54 3.62
N ASP A 36 15.73 4.30 2.35
CA ASP A 36 15.30 5.22 1.27
C ASP A 36 13.78 5.29 1.17
N CYS A 37 13.10 4.15 1.25
CA CYS A 37 11.64 4.10 1.29
C CYS A 37 11.07 4.85 2.51
N ALA A 38 11.61 4.59 3.71
CA ALA A 38 11.19 5.23 4.95
C ALA A 38 11.39 6.75 4.92
N ARG A 39 12.56 7.23 4.47
CA ARG A 39 12.82 8.67 4.32
C ARG A 39 11.88 9.34 3.34
N ARG A 40 11.54 8.68 2.23
CA ARG A 40 10.62 9.24 1.23
C ARG A 40 9.19 9.28 1.75
N LEU A 41 8.75 8.27 2.50
CA LEU A 41 7.45 8.30 3.18
C LEU A 41 7.39 9.47 4.17
N ASP A 42 8.43 9.62 4.99
CA ASP A 42 8.51 10.68 6.01
C ASP A 42 8.47 12.09 5.38
N ALA A 43 9.27 12.30 4.32
CA ALA A 43 9.30 13.57 3.59
C ALA A 43 7.97 13.86 2.88
N THR A 44 7.32 12.84 2.32
CA THR A 44 6.04 12.99 1.63
C THR A 44 4.91 13.32 2.60
N ALA A 45 4.89 12.67 3.78
CA ALA A 45 3.89 12.92 4.81
C ALA A 45 4.00 14.30 5.46
N ALA A 46 5.21 14.88 5.50
CA ALA A 46 5.44 16.26 5.91
C ALA A 46 5.22 17.29 4.78
N GLY A 47 5.02 16.80 3.56
CA GLY A 47 4.91 17.60 2.35
C GLY A 47 3.47 18.03 2.03
N PRO A 48 3.23 18.46 0.78
CA PRO A 48 1.90 18.76 0.26
C PRO A 48 0.91 17.58 0.40
N GLU A 49 -0.38 17.89 0.56
CA GLU A 49 -1.44 16.87 0.73
C GLU A 49 -1.59 15.92 -0.47
N ASP A 50 -1.09 16.31 -1.66
CA ASP A 50 -1.11 15.54 -2.90
C ASP A 50 0.17 14.71 -3.12
N GLY A 51 0.97 14.50 -2.08
CA GLY A 51 2.15 13.63 -2.15
C GLY A 51 1.79 12.14 -2.29
N PRO A 52 2.68 11.30 -2.87
CA PRO A 52 2.50 9.85 -3.03
C PRO A 52 2.63 9.05 -1.70
N VAL A 53 1.94 9.46 -0.64
CA VAL A 53 2.03 8.84 0.71
C VAL A 53 1.64 7.37 0.66
N LEU A 54 0.54 7.05 -0.02
CA LEU A 54 0.05 5.67 -0.16
C LEU A 54 1.08 4.78 -0.85
N TYR A 55 1.71 5.27 -1.92
CA TYR A 55 2.74 4.52 -2.65
C TYR A 55 3.92 4.14 -1.75
N TRP A 56 4.48 5.09 -0.98
CA TRP A 56 5.60 4.77 -0.08
C TRP A 56 5.18 3.92 1.11
N THR A 57 3.93 4.01 1.55
CA THR A 57 3.38 3.13 2.60
C THR A 57 3.32 1.69 2.13
N LEU A 58 2.80 1.44 0.93
CA LEU A 58 2.80 0.12 0.30
C LEU A 58 4.21 -0.42 0.07
N GLY A 59 5.15 0.47 -0.30
CA GLY A 59 6.57 0.12 -0.36
C GLY A 59 7.12 -0.40 0.96
N LEU A 60 6.81 0.24 2.09
CA LEU A 60 7.23 -0.27 3.41
C LEU A 60 6.50 -1.55 3.81
N LEU A 61 5.23 -1.72 3.46
CA LEU A 61 4.50 -2.98 3.66
C LEU A 61 5.19 -4.13 2.90
N MET A 62 5.57 -3.91 1.65
CA MET A 62 6.29 -4.90 0.83
C MET A 62 7.68 -5.27 1.42
N LEU A 63 8.32 -4.31 2.09
CA LEU A 63 9.64 -4.49 2.69
C LEU A 63 9.59 -5.04 4.12
N ALA A 64 8.40 -5.11 4.74
CA ALA A 64 8.22 -5.61 6.11
C ALA A 64 8.78 -7.03 6.34
N PRO A 65 8.66 -8.00 5.41
CA PRO A 65 9.28 -9.33 5.55
C PRO A 65 10.79 -9.27 5.82
N TYR A 66 11.51 -8.40 5.11
CA TYR A 66 12.94 -8.25 5.33
C TYR A 66 13.26 -7.52 6.63
N VAL A 67 12.48 -6.50 7.00
CA VAL A 67 12.69 -5.79 8.26
C VAL A 67 12.47 -6.74 9.45
N ALA A 68 11.42 -7.58 9.42
CA ALA A 68 11.12 -8.52 10.48
C ALA A 68 12.08 -9.72 10.54
N PHE A 69 12.45 -10.29 9.39
CA PHE A 69 13.10 -11.60 9.33
C PHE A 69 14.43 -11.63 8.58
N GLY A 70 14.75 -10.56 7.85
CA GLY A 70 15.94 -10.46 7.00
C GLY A 70 17.24 -10.08 7.71
N ASN A 71 17.22 -9.99 9.05
CA ASN A 71 18.34 -9.55 9.89
C ASN A 71 18.89 -8.18 9.43
N PRO A 72 18.05 -7.12 9.45
CA PRO A 72 18.47 -5.80 9.03
C PRO A 72 19.56 -5.23 9.94
N GLY A 73 20.32 -4.27 9.44
CA GLY A 73 21.33 -3.59 10.23
C GLY A 73 20.73 -2.81 11.41
N PRO A 74 21.55 -2.42 12.40
CA PRO A 74 21.08 -1.72 13.59
C PRO A 74 20.24 -0.47 13.26
N GLY A 75 19.08 -0.35 13.90
CA GLY A 75 18.19 0.82 13.82
C GLY A 75 17.30 0.90 12.58
N VAL A 76 17.36 -0.04 11.63
CA VAL A 76 16.43 -0.06 10.48
C VAL A 76 14.98 -0.22 10.96
N GLU A 77 14.73 -1.20 11.83
CA GLU A 77 13.39 -1.50 12.33
C GLU A 77 12.80 -0.32 13.11
N ASP A 78 13.60 0.33 13.95
CA ASP A 78 13.18 1.53 14.70
C ASP A 78 12.81 2.68 13.77
N GLU A 79 13.61 2.93 12.72
CA GLU A 79 13.36 3.97 11.73
C GLU A 79 12.04 3.72 10.98
N VAL A 80 11.86 2.50 10.47
CA VAL A 80 10.64 2.07 9.74
C VAL A 80 9.41 2.17 10.64
N THR A 81 9.49 1.62 11.85
CA THR A 81 8.38 1.61 12.82
C THR A 81 7.99 3.04 13.21
N SER A 82 8.96 3.93 13.40
CA SER A 82 8.71 5.34 13.74
C SER A 82 7.90 6.06 12.65
N VAL A 83 8.29 5.89 11.39
CA VAL A 83 7.60 6.51 10.24
C VAL A 83 6.20 5.90 10.08
N LEU A 84 6.08 4.57 10.08
CA LEU A 84 4.78 3.90 9.95
C LEU A 84 3.79 4.31 11.05
N ARG A 85 4.25 4.41 12.30
CA ARG A 85 3.41 4.89 13.42
C ARG A 85 2.91 6.31 13.20
N ARG A 86 3.66 7.18 12.52
CA ARG A 86 3.19 8.52 12.20
C ARG A 86 2.05 8.47 11.18
N ILE A 87 2.21 7.67 10.13
CA ILE A 87 1.19 7.50 9.08
C ILE A 87 -0.06 6.83 9.65
N ALA A 88 0.11 5.79 10.47
CA ALA A 88 -0.99 5.09 11.13
C ALA A 88 -1.83 5.98 12.06
N ARG A 89 -1.30 7.11 12.54
CA ARG A 89 -2.05 8.09 13.35
C ARG A 89 -2.76 9.15 12.50
N GLY A 90 -2.52 9.20 11.19
CA GLY A 90 -3.00 10.26 10.30
C GLY A 90 -4.50 10.24 9.96
N ASP A 91 -5.27 9.24 10.41
CA ASP A 91 -6.71 9.21 10.10
C ASP A 91 -7.57 10.11 11.01
N ASP A 92 -7.01 10.71 12.07
CA ASP A 92 -7.67 11.56 13.08
C ASP A 92 -9.00 11.00 13.64
N GLY A 93 -9.31 9.71 13.44
CA GLY A 93 -10.64 9.16 13.71
C GLY A 93 -11.75 9.71 12.79
N ARG A 94 -11.43 10.27 11.63
CA ARG A 94 -12.43 10.72 10.64
C ARG A 94 -13.21 9.51 10.14
N ALA A 95 -14.52 9.53 10.38
CA ALA A 95 -15.43 8.58 9.77
C ALA A 95 -15.42 8.76 8.26
N CYS A 96 -15.24 7.67 7.52
CA CYS A 96 -15.53 7.60 6.09
C CYS A 96 -16.85 6.85 5.90
N PRO A 97 -17.57 7.07 4.79
CA PRO A 97 -18.80 6.35 4.48
C PRO A 97 -18.56 4.95 3.89
N HIS A 98 -17.31 4.58 3.62
CA HIS A 98 -16.99 3.30 2.98
C HIS A 98 -17.14 2.14 3.97
N GLY A 99 -17.88 1.11 3.58
CA GLY A 99 -18.03 -0.13 4.36
C GLY A 99 -16.85 -1.09 4.28
N TRP A 100 -15.95 -0.89 3.32
CA TRP A 100 -14.75 -1.71 3.08
C TRP A 100 -13.63 -0.86 2.48
N HIS A 101 -12.37 -1.18 2.81
CA HIS A 101 -11.18 -0.56 2.24
C HIS A 101 -10.16 -1.60 1.74
N PRO A 102 -9.27 -1.20 0.80
CA PRO A 102 -8.22 -2.10 0.30
C PRO A 102 -7.31 -2.70 1.36
N TYR A 103 -7.10 -2.02 2.50
CA TYR A 103 -6.27 -2.53 3.60
C TYR A 103 -7.01 -3.53 4.51
N ASP A 104 -8.31 -3.72 4.33
CA ASP A 104 -9.09 -4.74 5.06
C ASP A 104 -8.93 -6.13 4.43
N ALA A 105 -8.34 -6.22 3.23
CA ALA A 105 -7.98 -7.47 2.59
C ALA A 105 -6.63 -8.02 3.09
N ASP A 106 -6.35 -9.28 2.77
CA ASP A 106 -5.05 -9.88 3.04
C ASP A 106 -3.93 -9.07 2.35
N ALA A 107 -2.89 -8.74 3.13
CA ALA A 107 -1.80 -7.92 2.66
C ALA A 107 -1.01 -8.60 1.54
N ASP A 108 -0.82 -9.92 1.59
CA ASP A 108 -0.09 -10.65 0.56
C ASP A 108 -0.85 -10.62 -0.77
N ASP A 109 -2.18 -10.76 -0.74
CA ASP A 109 -3.03 -10.67 -1.93
C ASP A 109 -2.97 -9.28 -2.58
N VAL A 110 -3.05 -8.21 -1.76
CA VAL A 110 -2.93 -6.83 -2.26
C VAL A 110 -1.55 -6.59 -2.89
N LEU A 111 -0.48 -7.10 -2.26
CA LEU A 111 0.88 -6.91 -2.73
C LEU A 111 1.18 -7.70 -4.01
N GLU A 112 0.57 -8.86 -4.22
CA GLU A 112 0.69 -9.65 -5.46
C GLU A 112 0.14 -8.88 -6.67
N HIS A 113 -0.98 -8.17 -6.49
CA HIS A 113 -1.65 -7.43 -7.57
C HIS A 113 -1.18 -5.98 -7.69
N LEU A 114 -0.25 -5.54 -6.83
CA LEU A 114 0.12 -4.14 -6.68
C LEU A 114 0.58 -3.45 -7.97
N PRO A 115 1.38 -4.06 -8.88
CA PRO A 115 1.76 -3.42 -10.14
C PRO A 115 0.56 -3.02 -10.99
N ALA A 116 -0.39 -3.94 -11.15
CA ALA A 116 -1.63 -3.68 -11.89
C ALA A 116 -2.45 -2.60 -11.19
N CYS A 117 -2.50 -2.62 -9.85
CA CYS A 117 -3.15 -1.56 -9.08
C CYS A 117 -2.51 -0.19 -9.35
N LEU A 118 -1.18 -0.06 -9.25
CA LEU A 118 -0.49 1.23 -9.42
C LEU A 118 -0.58 1.79 -10.84
N GLU A 119 -0.55 0.94 -11.87
CA GLU A 119 -0.80 1.37 -13.26
C GLU A 119 -2.17 2.01 -13.42
N VAL A 120 -3.18 1.41 -12.80
CA VAL A 120 -4.57 1.88 -12.84
C VAL A 120 -4.74 3.13 -11.99
N LEU A 121 -4.20 3.16 -10.77
CA LEU A 121 -4.31 4.28 -9.83
C LEU A 121 -3.55 5.53 -10.32
N GLY A 122 -2.45 5.33 -11.06
CA GLY A 122 -1.67 6.40 -11.71
C GLY A 122 -2.25 6.88 -13.04
N SER A 123 -3.33 6.26 -13.55
CA SER A 123 -3.94 6.63 -14.83
C SER A 123 -5.14 7.57 -14.66
N PRO A 124 -5.38 8.51 -15.59
CA PRO A 124 -6.60 9.33 -15.59
C PRO A 124 -7.86 8.47 -15.58
N LEU A 125 -8.84 8.85 -14.75
CA LEU A 125 -10.09 8.10 -14.52
C LEU A 125 -10.80 7.71 -15.84
N ASP A 126 -10.87 8.62 -16.82
CA ASP A 126 -11.50 8.34 -18.12
C ASP A 126 -10.77 7.25 -18.93
N ARG A 127 -9.46 7.08 -18.74
CA ARG A 127 -8.67 6.00 -19.37
C ARG A 127 -8.79 4.71 -18.56
N ALA A 128 -8.79 4.80 -17.23
CA ALA A 128 -9.00 3.66 -16.34
C ALA A 128 -10.38 3.01 -16.55
N LEU A 129 -11.43 3.81 -16.77
CA LEU A 129 -12.80 3.35 -17.01
C LEU A 129 -13.04 2.77 -18.41
N ASN A 130 -12.35 3.27 -19.44
CA ASN A 130 -12.46 2.75 -20.81
C ASN A 130 -11.69 1.42 -21.03
N GLY A 131 -10.92 0.97 -20.04
CA GLY A 131 -10.11 -0.26 -20.12
C GLY A 131 -10.77 -1.52 -19.54
N LEU A 132 -11.98 -1.44 -18.97
CA LEU A 132 -12.48 -2.36 -17.92
C LEU A 132 -11.52 -2.35 -16.73
N LEU A 133 -11.91 -1.71 -15.63
CA LEU A 133 -11.16 -1.79 -14.38
C LEU A 133 -11.07 -3.26 -14.00
N PRO A 134 -9.88 -3.88 -14.11
CA PRO A 134 -9.82 -5.33 -14.10
C PRO A 134 -10.13 -5.81 -12.69
N GLU A 135 -10.68 -7.02 -12.64
CA GLU A 135 -10.82 -7.87 -11.46
C GLU A 135 -9.55 -7.85 -10.57
N ASN A 136 -8.39 -7.48 -11.13
CA ASN A 136 -7.09 -7.28 -10.49
C ASN A 136 -7.01 -6.19 -9.39
N LEU A 137 -7.96 -5.25 -9.28
CA LEU A 137 -7.97 -4.30 -8.13
C LEU A 137 -8.59 -4.92 -6.88
N LEU A 138 -9.21 -6.09 -7.01
CA LEU A 138 -9.76 -6.87 -5.92
C LEU A 138 -8.82 -8.05 -5.66
N PRO A 139 -8.46 -8.32 -4.40
CA PRO A 139 -7.69 -9.52 -4.06
C PRO A 139 -8.51 -10.78 -4.39
N ALA A 140 -7.83 -11.82 -4.91
CA ALA A 140 -8.44 -12.98 -5.56
C ALA A 140 -9.27 -13.91 -4.64
N ALA A 141 -9.34 -13.62 -3.34
CA ALA A 141 -10.07 -14.39 -2.34
C ALA A 141 -11.60 -14.49 -2.54
N SER A 142 -12.16 -13.95 -3.63
CA SER A 142 -13.59 -14.01 -3.93
C SER A 142 -14.02 -15.16 -4.85
N LEU A 143 -13.16 -16.13 -5.20
CA LEU A 143 -13.49 -17.11 -6.26
C LEU A 143 -13.54 -18.61 -5.90
N ASP A 144 -13.24 -19.06 -4.66
CA ASP A 144 -13.29 -20.52 -4.37
C ASP A 144 -13.72 -20.96 -2.95
N GLU A 145 -14.20 -20.08 -2.06
CA GLU A 145 -14.71 -20.49 -0.73
C GLU A 145 -16.21 -20.18 -0.60
N PRO A 146 -17.01 -21.02 0.10
CA PRO A 146 -18.45 -20.85 0.19
C PRO A 146 -18.81 -19.56 0.94
N GLU A 147 -19.48 -18.66 0.21
CA GLU A 147 -20.20 -17.44 0.59
C GLU A 147 -20.36 -17.23 2.12
N ASP A 148 -19.44 -16.47 2.70
CA ASP A 148 -19.71 -15.69 3.91
C ASP A 148 -20.25 -14.33 3.43
N ASP A 149 -21.54 -14.08 3.62
CA ASP A 149 -22.31 -12.93 3.15
C ASP A 149 -21.86 -11.55 3.72
N GLU A 150 -20.67 -11.45 4.33
CA GLU A 150 -20.06 -10.21 4.86
C GLU A 150 -18.84 -9.72 4.08
N ALA A 151 -18.38 -10.39 3.02
CA ALA A 151 -17.24 -9.96 2.22
C ALA A 151 -17.68 -9.19 0.94
N GLU A 152 -17.84 -7.86 1.02
CA GLU A 152 -18.11 -7.03 -0.17
C GLU A 152 -16.83 -6.55 -0.87
N PRO A 153 -16.30 -7.32 -1.84
CA PRO A 153 -15.72 -6.73 -3.04
C PRO A 153 -16.43 -7.13 -4.35
N ALA A 154 -17.21 -8.22 -4.39
CA ALA A 154 -17.73 -8.79 -5.64
C ALA A 154 -18.72 -7.89 -6.44
N ASN A 155 -19.28 -6.85 -5.82
CA ASN A 155 -20.28 -5.98 -6.44
C ASN A 155 -19.81 -4.53 -6.68
N LEU A 156 -18.55 -4.20 -6.36
CA LEU A 156 -18.06 -2.83 -6.51
C LEU A 156 -17.70 -2.53 -7.97
N SER A 157 -18.24 -1.42 -8.48
CA SER A 157 -17.79 -0.89 -9.76
C SER A 157 -16.37 -0.35 -9.63
N GLY A 158 -15.61 -0.35 -10.71
CA GLY A 158 -14.26 0.16 -10.66
C GLY A 158 -14.11 1.63 -10.16
N PRO A 159 -15.00 2.60 -10.49
CA PRO A 159 -14.98 3.91 -9.83
C PRO A 159 -15.08 3.84 -8.30
N GLU A 160 -15.91 2.92 -7.77
CA GLU A 160 -16.09 2.74 -6.33
C GLU A 160 -14.87 2.10 -5.66
N ILE A 161 -14.14 1.26 -6.39
CA ILE A 161 -12.85 0.73 -5.93
C ILE A 161 -11.81 1.86 -5.90
N LEU A 162 -11.72 2.68 -6.95
CA LEU A 162 -10.80 3.82 -7.01
C LEU A 162 -11.07 4.87 -5.93
N ASP A 163 -12.33 5.13 -5.62
CA ASP A 163 -12.73 6.05 -4.55
C ASP A 163 -12.26 5.56 -3.17
N ARG A 164 -12.31 4.24 -2.93
CA ARG A 164 -11.78 3.63 -1.70
C ARG A 164 -10.25 3.65 -1.64
N TRP A 165 -9.56 3.43 -2.76
CA TRP A 165 -8.10 3.61 -2.80
C TRP A 165 -7.67 5.07 -2.54
N GLN A 166 -8.50 6.04 -2.92
CA GLN A 166 -8.32 7.47 -2.64
C GLN A 166 -8.76 7.88 -1.22
N CYS A 167 -9.40 6.99 -0.46
CA CYS A 167 -9.83 7.29 0.90
C CYS A 167 -8.62 7.70 1.76
N PRO A 168 -8.70 8.81 2.53
CA PRO A 168 -7.62 9.22 3.43
C PRO A 168 -7.24 8.19 4.49
N ARG A 169 -8.11 7.19 4.73
CA ARG A 169 -7.84 6.08 5.66
C ARG A 169 -6.93 5.02 5.07
N THR A 170 -6.75 5.00 3.75
CA THR A 170 -6.08 3.89 3.07
C THR A 170 -4.59 3.79 3.42
N ALA A 171 -3.86 4.90 3.39
CA ALA A 171 -2.46 4.90 3.82
C ALA A 171 -2.30 4.58 5.32
N PRO A 172 -3.05 5.21 6.26
CA PRO A 172 -3.04 4.80 7.67
C PRO A 172 -3.36 3.33 7.90
N GLY A 173 -4.31 2.75 7.16
CA GLY A 173 -4.67 1.34 7.25
C GLY A 173 -3.53 0.41 6.85
N PHE A 174 -2.91 0.62 5.68
CA PHE A 174 -1.74 -0.16 5.27
C PHE A 174 -0.53 0.05 6.19
N ALA A 175 -0.38 1.25 6.78
CA ALA A 175 0.67 1.48 7.77
C ALA A 175 0.46 0.64 9.05
N ARG A 176 -0.79 0.40 9.46
CA ARG A 176 -1.12 -0.52 10.56
C ARG A 176 -0.84 -1.97 10.19
N ALA A 177 -1.25 -2.41 9.00
CA ALA A 177 -0.94 -3.74 8.51
C ALA A 177 0.57 -4.02 8.50
N ALA A 178 1.38 -3.05 8.05
CA ALA A 178 2.83 -3.16 8.09
C ALA A 178 3.37 -3.24 9.53
N LEU A 179 2.84 -2.43 10.45
CA LEU A 179 3.21 -2.46 11.87
C LEU A 179 2.84 -3.78 12.55
N ASP A 180 1.66 -4.32 12.25
CA ASP A 180 1.21 -5.63 12.74
C ASP A 180 2.13 -6.74 12.25
N TYR A 181 2.55 -6.69 10.99
CA TYR A 181 3.55 -7.61 10.43
C TYR A 181 4.89 -7.55 11.19
N LEU A 182 5.33 -6.35 11.57
CA LEU A 182 6.55 -6.14 12.37
C LEU A 182 6.38 -6.51 13.86
N GLY A 183 5.17 -6.86 14.32
CA GLY A 183 4.89 -7.07 15.74
C GLY A 183 4.95 -5.77 16.56
N ALA A 184 4.81 -4.60 15.92
CA ALA A 184 4.93 -3.30 16.54
C ALA A 184 3.55 -2.66 16.74
N THR A 185 3.13 -2.47 17.99
CA THR A 185 1.85 -1.80 18.29
C THR A 185 1.90 -0.30 18.00
N VAL A 186 0.77 0.26 17.54
CA VAL A 186 0.52 1.71 17.54
C VAL A 186 0.18 2.12 18.97
N HIS A 187 1.10 2.84 19.64
CA HIS A 187 0.87 3.44 20.96
C HIS A 187 0.66 4.94 20.87
#